data_AF-A0A349YIU0-F1
#
_entry.id   AF-A0A349YIU0-F1
#
_cell.length_a   1.000
_cell.length_b   1.000
_cell.length_c   1.000
_cell.angle_alpha   90.00
_cell.angle_beta   90.00
_cell.angle_gamma   90.00
#
_symmetry.space_group_name_H-M   'P 1'
#
loop_
_entity.id
_entity.type
_entity.pdbx_description
1 polymer ?
#
loop_
_entity_poly.entity_id
_entity_poly.type
_entity_poly.pdbx_seq_one_letter_code
_entity_poly.pdbx_strand_id
1 'polypeptide(L)'
;MFGGLLAFLGIYAGSAAKAAYDNHEMKNYTRTVDKDGNVHYMDRLCNDYINGERVKRVETTDRNGVKLYSTVGVNSSKVYDTSYGRGTQQLFAMSDQNKQRAIEYGDLAYMQYNPYFERQVTTEIATGRTITCLFEGKDPETNEPFYKKWYFRPECQDKYDWRNTVKGDYGIDISKEEYYKLKTVLSSYTSIPSDREVAWKLMNIK
;
A
#
# COMPACT_ATOMS: atom_id res chain seq x y z
N MET A 1 -64.19 9.23 -9.32
CA MET A 1 -62.78 8.78 -9.18
C MET A 1 -61.78 9.58 -10.03
N PHE A 2 -62.12 10.76 -10.59
CA PHE A 2 -61.19 11.56 -11.42
C PHE A 2 -60.40 12.65 -10.65
N GLY A 3 -60.97 13.23 -9.59
CA GLY A 3 -60.31 14.30 -8.81
C GLY A 3 -59.12 13.81 -7.97
N GLY A 4 -59.18 12.58 -7.44
CA GLY A 4 -58.07 11.98 -6.69
C GLY A 4 -56.88 11.63 -7.58
N LEU A 5 -57.12 11.21 -8.83
CA LEU A 5 -56.07 10.88 -9.79
C LEU A 5 -55.31 12.14 -10.25
N LEU A 6 -56.03 13.24 -10.51
CA LEU A 6 -55.42 14.52 -10.91
C LEU A 6 -54.61 15.16 -9.78
N ALA A 7 -55.10 15.11 -8.54
CA ALA A 7 -54.34 15.58 -7.38
C ALA A 7 -53.06 14.73 -7.15
N PHE A 8 -53.16 13.41 -7.31
CA PHE A 8 -52.01 12.50 -7.20
C PHE A 8 -50.97 12.77 -8.30
N LEU A 9 -51.39 12.93 -9.55
CA LEU A 9 -50.50 13.28 -10.66
C LEU A 9 -49.85 14.66 -10.48
N GLY A 10 -50.57 15.65 -9.95
CA GLY A 10 -50.03 16.97 -9.64
C GLY A 10 -48.94 16.94 -8.56
N ILE A 11 -49.15 16.16 -7.50
CA ILE A 11 -48.14 15.94 -6.46
C ILE A 11 -46.91 15.21 -7.03
N TYR A 12 -47.12 14.15 -7.82
CA TYR A 12 -46.02 13.41 -8.47
C TYR A 12 -45.21 14.28 -9.43
N ALA A 13 -45.87 15.12 -10.23
CA ALA A 13 -45.20 16.03 -11.16
C ALA A 13 -44.37 17.08 -10.40
N GLY A 14 -44.91 17.66 -9.32
CA GLY A 14 -44.18 18.60 -8.47
C GLY A 14 -42.97 17.97 -7.79
N SER A 15 -43.12 16.76 -7.25
CA SER A 15 -42.01 16.02 -6.64
C SER A 15 -40.93 15.63 -7.65
N ALA A 16 -41.30 15.23 -8.86
CA ALA A 16 -40.36 14.91 -9.93
C ALA A 16 -39.58 16.14 -10.42
N ALA A 17 -40.25 17.29 -10.58
CA ALA A 17 -39.62 18.54 -10.96
C ALA A 17 -38.61 19.01 -9.91
N LYS A 18 -38.98 18.94 -8.63
CA LYS A 18 -38.06 19.24 -7.54
C LYS A 18 -36.84 18.32 -7.53
N ALA A 19 -37.06 17.01 -7.68
CA ALA A 19 -35.97 16.04 -7.73
C ALA A 19 -34.99 16.30 -8.89
N ALA A 20 -35.49 16.72 -10.06
CA ALA A 20 -34.66 17.08 -11.20
C ALA A 20 -33.86 18.37 -10.95
N TYR A 21 -34.49 19.38 -10.34
CA TYR A 21 -33.83 20.62 -9.95
C TYR A 21 -32.71 20.36 -8.93
N ASP A 22 -33.00 19.63 -7.85
CA ASP A 22 -32.03 19.31 -6.80
C ASP A 22 -30.83 18.52 -7.39
N ASN A 23 -31.08 17.59 -8.31
CA ASN A 23 -30.02 16.86 -9.00
C ASN A 23 -29.14 17.76 -9.86
N HIS A 24 -29.73 18.72 -10.57
CA HIS A 24 -28.99 19.65 -11.42
C HIS A 24 -28.12 20.60 -10.58
N GLU A 25 -28.66 21.12 -9.48
CA GLU A 25 -27.92 21.96 -8.54
C GLU A 25 -26.77 21.19 -7.90
N MET A 26 -27.02 19.97 -7.40
CA MET A 26 -25.99 19.11 -6.83
C MET A 26 -24.90 18.76 -7.81
N LYS A 27 -25.25 18.47 -9.06
CA LYS A 27 -24.27 18.22 -10.13
C LYS A 27 -23.37 19.43 -10.32
N ASN A 28 -23.93 20.63 -10.41
CA ASN A 28 -23.13 21.84 -10.61
C ASN A 28 -22.20 22.14 -9.43
N TYR A 29 -22.67 21.90 -8.21
CA TYR A 29 -21.88 22.13 -7.00
C TYR A 29 -20.74 21.10 -6.82
N THR A 30 -20.99 19.84 -7.15
CA THR A 30 -20.04 18.72 -6.91
C THR A 30 -19.18 18.37 -8.12
N ARG A 31 -19.38 19.04 -9.26
CA ARG A 31 -18.69 18.72 -10.51
C ARG A 31 -17.18 18.93 -10.38
N THR A 32 -16.42 17.86 -10.58
CA THR A 32 -14.95 17.91 -10.68
C THR A 32 -14.47 17.16 -11.92
N VAL A 33 -13.25 17.45 -12.36
CA VAL A 33 -12.61 16.78 -13.50
C VAL A 33 -11.30 16.18 -13.00
N ASP A 34 -11.11 14.89 -13.22
CA ASP A 34 -9.87 14.21 -12.84
C ASP A 34 -8.75 14.42 -13.89
N LYS A 35 -7.56 13.92 -13.56
CA LYS A 35 -6.37 13.99 -14.42
C LYS A 35 -6.55 13.29 -15.79
N ASP A 36 -7.47 12.34 -15.88
CA ASP A 36 -7.76 11.53 -17.07
C ASP A 36 -8.91 12.15 -17.89
N GLY A 37 -9.41 13.32 -17.47
CA GLY A 37 -10.46 14.07 -18.13
C GLY A 37 -11.87 13.56 -17.83
N ASN A 38 -12.04 12.62 -16.90
CA ASN A 38 -13.37 12.16 -16.52
C ASN A 38 -14.07 13.18 -15.63
N VAL A 39 -15.36 13.37 -15.87
CA VAL A 39 -16.20 14.29 -15.11
C VAL A 39 -16.89 13.52 -13.98
N HIS A 40 -16.61 13.91 -12.75
CA HIS A 40 -17.21 13.37 -11.53
C HIS A 40 -18.29 14.32 -11.04
N TYR A 41 -19.43 13.81 -10.57
CA TYR A 41 -20.46 14.58 -9.88
C TYR A 41 -21.37 13.67 -9.05
N MET A 42 -22.15 14.26 -8.14
CA MET A 42 -23.12 13.57 -7.32
C MET A 42 -24.56 13.99 -7.65
N ASP A 43 -25.51 13.08 -7.45
CA ASP A 43 -26.95 13.41 -7.44
C ASP A 43 -27.44 13.83 -6.03
N ARG A 44 -28.71 14.21 -5.91
CA ARG A 44 -29.33 14.63 -4.63
C ARG A 44 -29.36 13.53 -3.55
N LEU A 45 -29.14 12.28 -3.93
CA LEU A 45 -29.09 11.13 -3.03
C LEU A 45 -27.64 10.75 -2.69
N CYS A 46 -26.67 11.59 -3.08
CA CYS A 46 -25.25 11.35 -2.92
C CYS A 46 -24.76 10.08 -3.64
N ASN A 47 -25.39 9.69 -4.76
CA ASN A 47 -24.79 8.69 -5.63
C ASN A 47 -23.71 9.35 -6.49
N ASP A 48 -22.57 8.69 -6.60
CA ASP A 48 -21.47 9.13 -7.45
C ASP A 48 -21.70 8.75 -8.92
N TYR A 49 -21.33 9.67 -9.81
CA TYR A 49 -21.35 9.48 -11.25
C TYR A 49 -20.01 9.87 -11.87
N ILE A 50 -19.57 9.08 -12.85
CA ILE A 50 -18.42 9.38 -13.72
C ILE A 50 -18.90 9.39 -15.17
N ASN A 51 -18.67 10.47 -15.90
CA ASN A 51 -19.06 10.64 -17.30
C ASN A 51 -20.55 10.34 -17.57
N GLY A 52 -21.42 10.62 -16.59
CA GLY A 52 -22.86 10.36 -16.70
C GLY A 52 -23.30 8.97 -16.26
N GLU A 53 -22.38 8.07 -15.93
CA GLU A 53 -22.68 6.73 -15.44
C GLU A 53 -22.58 6.68 -13.92
N ARG A 54 -23.56 6.06 -13.26
CA ARG A 54 -23.48 5.79 -11.82
C ARG A 54 -22.35 4.82 -11.53
N VAL A 55 -21.53 5.12 -10.53
CA VAL A 55 -20.43 4.26 -10.11
C VAL A 55 -20.64 3.69 -8.72
N LYS A 56 -19.95 2.59 -8.43
CA LYS A 56 -19.89 1.99 -7.09
C LYS A 56 -18.45 1.63 -6.75
N ARG A 57 -18.09 1.67 -5.47
CA ARG A 57 -16.82 1.15 -4.99
C ARG A 57 -16.93 -0.35 -4.75
N VAL A 58 -16.00 -1.11 -5.30
CA VAL A 58 -15.88 -2.55 -5.11
C VAL A 58 -14.55 -2.83 -4.42
N GLU A 59 -14.59 -3.62 -3.34
CA GLU A 59 -13.39 -4.13 -2.70
C GLU A 59 -12.96 -5.42 -3.43
N THR A 60 -11.69 -5.47 -3.82
CA THR A 60 -11.05 -6.63 -4.42
C THR A 60 -9.78 -6.94 -3.64
N THR A 61 -9.48 -8.22 -3.45
CA THR A 61 -8.23 -8.64 -2.82
C THR A 61 -7.31 -9.16 -3.90
N ASP A 62 -6.09 -8.65 -3.98
CA ASP A 62 -5.09 -9.16 -4.92
C ASP A 62 -4.58 -10.56 -4.50
N ARG A 63 -3.75 -11.18 -5.34
CA ARG A 63 -3.17 -12.51 -5.08
C ARG A 63 -2.32 -12.57 -3.81
N ASN A 64 -1.85 -11.41 -3.36
CA ASN A 64 -0.98 -11.24 -2.21
C ASN A 64 -1.78 -10.86 -0.95
N GLY A 65 -3.12 -10.84 -1.00
CA GLY A 65 -3.98 -10.52 0.15
C GLY A 65 -4.21 -9.03 0.36
N VAL A 66 -3.76 -8.17 -0.54
CA VAL A 66 -3.90 -6.71 -0.42
C VAL A 66 -5.26 -6.26 -0.92
N LYS A 67 -5.96 -5.46 -0.09
CA LYS A 67 -7.24 -4.86 -0.44
C LYS A 67 -7.07 -3.65 -1.35
N LEU A 68 -7.70 -3.73 -2.52
CA LEU A 68 -7.81 -2.68 -3.52
C LEU A 68 -9.27 -2.25 -3.62
N TYR A 69 -9.49 -0.95 -3.68
CA TYR A 69 -10.81 -0.36 -3.92
C TYR A 69 -10.87 0.12 -5.37
N SER A 70 -11.76 -0.48 -6.14
CA SER A 70 -12.01 -0.08 -7.53
C SER A 70 -13.31 0.69 -7.65
N THR A 71 -13.30 1.80 -8.37
CA THR A 71 -14.51 2.55 -8.75
C THR A 71 -15.00 2.01 -10.07
N VAL A 72 -16.18 1.38 -10.07
CA VAL A 72 -16.70 0.61 -11.20
C VAL A 72 -18.05 1.18 -11.66
N GLY A 73 -18.21 1.35 -12.96
CA GLY A 73 -19.50 1.69 -13.59
C GLY A 73 -20.55 0.62 -13.33
N VAL A 74 -21.73 1.02 -12.86
CA VAL A 74 -22.81 0.08 -12.51
C VAL A 74 -23.35 -0.64 -13.74
N ASN A 75 -23.39 0.03 -14.89
CA ASN A 75 -23.97 -0.52 -16.12
C ASN A 75 -22.90 -1.12 -17.05
N SER A 76 -21.79 -0.43 -17.20
CA SER A 76 -20.71 -0.79 -18.12
C SER A 76 -19.74 -1.80 -17.52
N SER A 77 -19.73 -1.95 -16.18
CA SER A 77 -18.67 -2.66 -15.44
C SER A 77 -17.26 -2.13 -15.70
N LYS A 78 -17.12 -0.93 -16.29
CA LYS A 78 -15.84 -0.29 -16.56
C LYS A 78 -15.20 0.12 -15.24
N VAL A 79 -13.93 -0.23 -15.05
CA VAL A 79 -13.11 0.26 -13.95
C VAL A 79 -12.55 1.63 -14.33
N TYR A 80 -12.91 2.67 -13.56
CA TYR A 80 -12.46 4.04 -13.78
C TYR A 80 -11.19 4.36 -12.99
N ASP A 81 -11.09 3.86 -11.76
CA ASP A 81 -9.91 4.02 -10.92
C ASP A 81 -9.76 2.79 -10.01
N THR A 82 -8.52 2.42 -9.72
CA THR A 82 -8.18 1.40 -8.73
C THR A 82 -7.18 1.99 -7.78
N SER A 83 -7.59 2.12 -6.52
CA SER A 83 -6.78 2.76 -5.49
C SER A 83 -6.68 1.87 -4.26
N TYR A 84 -5.59 2.01 -3.51
CA TYR A 84 -5.59 1.57 -2.13
C TYR A 84 -6.54 2.44 -1.29
N GLY A 85 -6.97 1.95 -0.14
CA GLY A 85 -7.78 2.75 0.80
C GLY A 85 -7.05 4.04 1.22
N ARG A 86 -7.80 5.08 1.58
CA ARG A 86 -7.24 6.40 1.97
C ARG A 86 -6.14 6.30 3.04
N GLY A 87 -6.30 5.41 4.02
CA GLY A 87 -5.29 5.17 5.05
C GLY A 87 -3.99 4.60 4.49
N THR A 88 -4.07 3.65 3.56
CA THR A 88 -2.90 3.07 2.89
C THR A 88 -2.18 4.09 2.00
N GLN A 89 -2.91 4.97 1.31
CA GLN A 89 -2.30 6.05 0.53
C GLN A 89 -1.51 7.03 1.42
N GLN A 90 -2.04 7.38 2.61
CA GLN A 90 -1.33 8.22 3.57
C GLN A 90 -0.03 7.54 4.05
N LEU A 91 -0.07 6.22 4.27
CA LEU A 91 1.11 5.45 4.67
C LEU A 91 2.18 5.41 3.57
N PHE A 92 1.79 5.32 2.29
CA PHE A 92 2.73 5.43 1.18
C PHE A 92 3.35 6.81 1.07
N ALA A 93 2.55 7.88 1.19
CA ALA A 93 3.08 9.25 1.17
C ALA A 93 4.09 9.49 2.31
N MET A 94 3.81 8.95 3.51
CA MET A 94 4.75 9.00 4.63
C MET A 94 6.04 8.21 4.33
N SER A 95 5.94 7.07 3.66
CA SER A 95 7.11 6.30 3.24
C SER A 95 7.94 7.00 2.17
N ASP A 96 7.32 7.72 1.24
CA ASP A 96 8.04 8.53 0.24
C ASP A 96 8.80 9.69 0.90
N GLN A 97 8.18 10.35 1.90
CA GLN A 97 8.86 11.36 2.71
C GLN A 97 10.06 10.77 3.47
N ASN A 98 9.88 9.58 4.09
CA ASN A 98 10.97 8.88 4.76
C ASN A 98 12.10 8.51 3.79
N LYS A 99 11.77 8.11 2.56
CA LYS A 99 12.75 7.80 1.51
C LYS A 99 13.57 9.03 1.14
N GLN A 100 12.92 10.16 0.87
CA GLN A 100 13.59 11.42 0.55
C GLN A 100 14.53 11.83 1.67
N ARG A 101 14.04 11.78 2.91
CA ARG A 101 14.84 12.05 4.09
C ARG A 101 16.07 11.12 4.18
N ALA A 102 15.89 9.81 4.04
CA ALA A 102 17.00 8.85 4.08
C ALA A 102 18.08 9.16 3.03
N ILE A 103 17.68 9.54 1.81
CA ILE A 103 18.60 9.97 0.76
C ILE A 103 19.38 11.23 1.17
N GLU A 104 18.72 12.22 1.77
CA GLU A 104 19.36 13.45 2.25
C GLU A 104 20.40 13.20 3.36
N TYR A 105 20.14 12.24 4.25
CA TYR A 105 21.08 11.85 5.32
C TYR A 105 22.16 10.87 4.86
N GLY A 106 22.08 10.35 3.62
CA GLY A 106 23.04 9.41 3.06
C GLY A 106 22.84 7.96 3.54
N ASP A 107 21.65 7.64 4.04
CA ASP A 107 21.25 6.28 4.39
C ASP A 107 20.93 5.46 3.13
N LEU A 108 21.11 4.14 3.21
CA LEU A 108 20.82 3.21 2.11
C LEU A 108 19.49 2.46 2.29
N ALA A 109 18.84 2.62 3.45
CA ALA A 109 17.57 1.99 3.75
C ALA A 109 16.61 2.97 4.43
N TYR A 110 15.32 2.70 4.33
CA TYR A 110 14.26 3.52 4.92
C TYR A 110 13.08 2.63 5.35
N MET A 111 12.20 3.21 6.17
CA MET A 111 10.96 2.53 6.58
C MET A 111 9.87 2.76 5.53
N GLN A 112 9.51 1.68 4.84
CA GLN A 112 8.48 1.67 3.82
C GLN A 112 7.25 0.89 4.31
N TYR A 113 6.06 1.45 4.12
CA TYR A 113 4.83 0.71 4.27
C TYR A 113 4.74 -0.32 3.16
N ASN A 114 4.72 -1.59 3.52
CA ASN A 114 4.46 -2.65 2.58
C ASN A 114 3.07 -3.21 2.84
N PRO A 115 2.13 -3.08 1.88
CA PRO A 115 0.75 -3.51 2.07
C PRO A 115 0.63 -5.03 2.18
N TYR A 116 1.58 -5.80 1.65
CA TYR A 116 1.61 -7.26 1.79
C TYR A 116 1.78 -7.69 3.26
N PHE A 117 2.60 -6.94 4.00
CA PHE A 117 2.83 -7.15 5.43
C PHE A 117 1.90 -6.33 6.32
N GLU A 118 1.08 -5.45 5.72
CA GLU A 118 0.22 -4.46 6.38
C GLU A 118 0.98 -3.59 7.39
N ARG A 119 2.29 -3.35 7.18
CA ARG A 119 3.15 -2.64 8.15
C ARG A 119 4.34 -1.94 7.51
N GLN A 120 5.00 -1.09 8.29
CA GLN A 120 6.28 -0.48 7.94
C GLN A 120 7.43 -1.49 8.08
N VAL A 121 8.21 -1.66 7.02
CA VAL A 121 9.37 -2.56 6.95
C VAL A 121 10.59 -1.83 6.40
N THR A 122 11.78 -2.22 6.88
CA THR A 122 13.05 -1.68 6.41
C THR A 122 13.30 -2.17 5.01
N THR A 123 13.41 -1.22 4.07
CA THR A 123 13.58 -1.50 2.65
C THR A 123 14.82 -0.78 2.15
N GLU A 124 15.63 -1.49 1.38
CA GLU A 124 16.80 -0.91 0.74
C GLU A 124 16.39 0.01 -0.42
N ILE A 125 16.95 1.21 -0.46
CA ILE A 125 16.60 2.24 -1.45
C ILE A 125 16.95 1.80 -2.86
N ALA A 126 18.15 1.22 -3.04
CA ALA A 126 18.68 0.87 -4.35
C ALA A 126 17.89 -0.26 -5.03
N THR A 127 17.45 -1.26 -4.26
CA THR A 127 16.81 -2.47 -4.80
C THR A 127 15.29 -2.48 -4.59
N GLY A 128 14.76 -1.66 -3.69
CA GLY A 128 13.37 -1.72 -3.26
C GLY A 128 13.00 -3.00 -2.52
N ARG A 129 14.00 -3.80 -2.10
CA ARG A 129 13.78 -5.09 -1.42
C ARG A 129 13.73 -4.92 0.09
N THR A 130 12.76 -5.58 0.72
CA THR A 130 12.65 -5.63 2.17
C THR A 130 13.80 -6.43 2.76
N ILE A 131 14.51 -5.82 3.71
CA ILE A 131 15.61 -6.43 4.44
C ILE A 131 15.03 -7.25 5.60
N THR A 132 15.31 -8.55 5.63
CA THR A 132 14.84 -9.45 6.71
C THR A 132 15.84 -9.50 7.86
N CYS A 133 17.14 -9.53 7.55
CA CYS A 133 18.21 -9.60 8.54
C CYS A 133 19.43 -8.75 8.14
N LEU A 134 20.06 -8.09 9.12
CA LEU A 134 21.38 -7.48 9.02
C LEU A 134 22.27 -8.00 10.13
N PHE A 135 23.28 -8.79 9.76
CA PHE A 135 24.16 -9.49 10.69
C PHE A 135 25.55 -8.86 10.73
N GLU A 136 26.09 -8.70 11.93
CA GLU A 136 27.48 -8.40 12.20
C GLU A 136 28.06 -9.59 12.97
N GLY A 137 29.03 -10.27 12.37
CA GLY A 137 29.73 -11.42 12.96
C GLY A 137 31.22 -11.14 13.10
N LYS A 138 31.91 -12.07 13.75
CA LYS A 138 33.37 -12.08 13.80
C LYS A 138 33.85 -13.42 13.30
N ASP A 139 34.82 -13.39 12.40
CA ASP A 139 35.49 -14.59 11.96
C ASP A 139 36.22 -15.22 13.16
N PRO A 140 36.02 -16.52 13.43
CA PRO A 140 36.60 -17.16 14.60
C PRO A 140 38.11 -17.39 14.52
N GLU A 141 38.69 -17.41 13.31
CA GLU A 141 40.13 -17.61 13.09
C GLU A 141 40.89 -16.29 13.09
N THR A 142 40.36 -15.28 12.39
CA THR A 142 41.03 -13.99 12.20
C THR A 142 40.57 -12.91 13.17
N ASN A 143 39.43 -13.12 13.84
CA ASN A 143 38.74 -12.14 14.69
C ASN A 143 38.34 -10.84 13.95
N GLU A 144 38.38 -10.85 12.62
CA GLU A 144 37.94 -9.73 11.79
C GLU A 144 36.40 -9.70 11.71
N PRO A 145 35.77 -8.52 11.78
CA PRO A 145 34.33 -8.41 11.65
C PRO A 145 33.91 -8.64 10.19
N PHE A 146 32.82 -9.39 9.99
CA PHE A 146 32.17 -9.52 8.71
C PHE A 146 30.70 -9.11 8.82
N TYR A 147 30.14 -8.66 7.70
CA TYR A 147 28.80 -8.09 7.65
C TYR A 147 27.99 -8.75 6.55
N LYS A 148 26.74 -9.09 6.86
CA LYS A 148 25.84 -9.77 5.92
C LYS A 148 24.44 -9.20 5.95
N LYS A 149 23.74 -9.27 4.81
CA LYS A 149 22.32 -8.90 4.67
C LYS A 149 21.48 -10.01 4.04
N TRP A 150 20.21 -10.06 4.40
CA TRP A 150 19.20 -10.94 3.81
C TRP A 150 18.01 -10.13 3.32
N TYR A 151 17.39 -10.62 2.25
CA TYR A 151 16.14 -10.07 1.73
C TYR A 151 14.98 -11.02 1.96
N PHE A 152 13.79 -10.44 2.03
CA PHE A 152 12.55 -11.18 1.94
C PHE A 152 12.42 -11.84 0.55
N ARG A 153 11.99 -13.11 0.52
CA ARG A 153 11.70 -13.89 -0.68
C ARG A 153 10.26 -14.39 -0.64
N PRO A 154 9.31 -13.75 -1.35
CA PRO A 154 7.90 -14.15 -1.32
C PRO A 154 7.67 -15.58 -1.83
N GLU A 155 8.60 -16.13 -2.61
CA GLU A 155 8.52 -17.51 -3.12
C GLU A 155 8.81 -18.56 -2.04
N CYS A 156 9.40 -18.15 -0.92
CA CYS A 156 9.87 -19.05 0.14
C CYS A 156 9.35 -18.67 1.53
N GLN A 157 8.60 -17.59 1.66
CA GLN A 157 8.27 -16.96 2.94
C GLN A 157 6.84 -16.40 2.92
N ASP A 158 6.14 -16.55 4.02
CA ASP A 158 4.79 -16.02 4.17
C ASP A 158 4.80 -14.54 4.58
N LYS A 159 3.64 -13.89 4.49
CA LYS A 159 3.47 -12.49 4.91
C LYS A 159 3.87 -12.21 6.38
N TYR A 160 3.88 -13.22 7.23
CA TYR A 160 4.28 -13.10 8.63
C TYR A 160 5.79 -13.27 8.84
N ASP A 161 6.53 -13.70 7.81
CA ASP A 161 7.95 -14.03 7.83
C ASP A 161 8.86 -12.89 7.35
N TRP A 162 8.37 -11.66 7.32
CA TRP A 162 9.12 -10.46 6.94
C TRP A 162 10.38 -10.20 7.78
N ARG A 163 10.54 -10.90 8.93
CA ARG A 163 11.73 -10.91 9.80
C ARG A 163 12.53 -12.21 9.78
N ASN A 164 11.99 -13.25 9.16
CA ASN A 164 12.64 -14.55 9.11
C ASN A 164 13.56 -14.60 7.89
N THR A 165 14.66 -15.32 7.99
CA THR A 165 15.52 -15.68 6.86
C THR A 165 15.07 -17.02 6.30
N VAL A 166 15.21 -17.20 4.99
CA VAL A 166 14.93 -18.49 4.36
C VAL A 166 15.91 -19.55 4.88
N LYS A 167 15.41 -20.77 5.06
CA LYS A 167 16.23 -21.90 5.51
C LYS A 167 17.41 -22.15 4.56
N GLY A 168 18.58 -22.36 5.14
CA GLY A 168 19.84 -22.60 4.41
C GLY A 168 20.45 -21.36 3.73
N ASP A 169 19.87 -20.16 3.90
CA ASP A 169 20.40 -18.93 3.31
C ASP A 169 21.48 -18.31 4.20
N TYR A 170 22.71 -18.23 3.71
CA TYR A 170 23.85 -17.61 4.41
C TYR A 170 23.97 -16.10 4.16
N GLY A 171 23.04 -15.50 3.43
CA GLY A 171 23.01 -14.06 3.19
C GLY A 171 24.08 -13.59 2.22
N ILE A 172 24.06 -12.30 1.96
CA ILE A 172 24.94 -11.61 1.03
C ILE A 172 25.99 -10.86 1.84
N ASP A 173 27.26 -11.07 1.53
CA ASP A 173 28.37 -10.32 2.12
C ASP A 173 28.31 -8.85 1.70
N ILE A 174 28.48 -7.96 2.67
CA ILE A 174 28.46 -6.51 2.48
C ILE A 174 29.64 -5.86 3.19
N SER A 175 29.96 -4.65 2.76
CA SER A 175 30.99 -3.85 3.43
C SER A 175 30.52 -3.34 4.80
N LYS A 176 31.47 -3.00 5.67
CA LYS A 176 31.21 -2.30 6.93
C LYS A 176 30.43 -1.00 6.70
N GLU A 177 30.84 -0.22 5.72
CA GLU A 177 30.20 1.06 5.39
C GLU A 177 28.75 0.87 4.98
N GLU A 178 28.50 -0.11 4.10
CA GLU A 178 27.15 -0.47 3.66
C GLU A 178 26.28 -0.93 4.85
N TYR A 179 26.81 -1.77 5.72
CA TYR A 179 26.10 -2.24 6.91
C TYR A 179 25.63 -1.08 7.80
N TYR A 180 26.49 -0.10 8.08
CA TYR A 180 26.10 1.05 8.91
C TYR A 180 25.15 2.01 8.19
N LYS A 181 25.25 2.17 6.87
CA LYS A 181 24.28 2.98 6.11
C LYS A 181 22.93 2.28 5.93
N LEU A 182 22.88 0.96 6.03
CA LEU A 182 21.62 0.19 6.04
C LEU A 182 20.94 0.15 7.42
N LYS A 183 21.64 0.55 8.49
CA LYS A 183 21.07 0.62 9.84
C LYS A 183 20.11 1.80 9.95
N THR A 184 18.82 1.51 10.02
CA THR A 184 17.78 2.53 10.24
C THR A 184 17.38 2.61 11.71
N VAL A 185 17.10 3.81 12.23
CA VAL A 185 16.44 3.99 13.54
C VAL A 185 15.03 3.39 13.46
N LEU A 186 14.68 2.51 14.43
CA LEU A 186 13.46 1.68 14.43
C LEU A 186 13.43 0.63 13.30
N SER A 187 14.48 -0.19 13.23
CA SER A 187 14.60 -1.25 12.23
C SER A 187 13.52 -2.32 12.33
N SER A 188 13.16 -2.83 11.16
CA SER A 188 12.21 -3.91 10.99
C SER A 188 12.90 -5.26 10.80
N TYR A 189 14.19 -5.31 10.48
CA TYR A 189 14.95 -6.55 10.32
C TYR A 189 15.39 -7.15 11.67
N THR A 190 15.83 -8.40 11.67
CA THR A 190 16.54 -9.02 12.81
C THR A 190 18.06 -8.83 12.69
N SER A 191 18.76 -8.88 13.82
CA SER A 191 20.24 -8.85 13.81
C SER A 191 20.88 -10.23 13.78
N ILE A 192 20.06 -11.29 13.73
CA ILE A 192 20.46 -12.70 13.77
C ILE A 192 19.57 -13.44 12.76
N PRO A 193 20.11 -14.25 11.84
CA PRO A 193 19.29 -15.03 10.93
C PRO A 193 18.42 -16.02 11.71
N SER A 194 17.17 -16.21 11.28
CA SER A 194 16.21 -17.06 12.01
C SER A 194 16.49 -18.56 11.85
N ASP A 195 17.26 -18.94 10.83
CA ASP A 195 17.74 -20.31 10.69
C ASP A 195 18.86 -20.55 11.72
N ARG A 196 18.57 -21.42 12.69
CA ARG A 196 19.46 -21.76 13.79
C ARG A 196 20.78 -22.36 13.32
N GLU A 197 20.77 -23.21 12.28
CA GLU A 197 22.00 -23.84 11.79
C GLU A 197 22.91 -22.81 11.12
N VAL A 198 22.34 -21.89 10.35
CA VAL A 198 23.07 -20.78 9.74
C VAL A 198 23.61 -19.85 10.84
N ALA A 199 22.75 -19.44 11.79
CA ALA A 199 23.14 -18.55 12.88
C ALA A 199 24.30 -19.12 13.69
N TRP A 200 24.23 -20.39 14.08
CA TRP A 200 25.27 -21.06 14.86
C TRP A 200 26.59 -21.15 14.13
N LYS A 201 26.57 -21.49 12.83
CA LYS A 201 27.78 -21.48 12.01
C LYS A 201 28.41 -20.10 11.92
N LEU A 202 27.60 -19.07 11.66
CA LEU A 202 28.08 -17.69 11.55
C LEU A 202 28.59 -17.12 12.89
N MET A 203 28.05 -17.59 14.01
CA MET A 203 28.49 -17.18 15.36
C MET A 203 29.56 -18.10 15.96
N ASN A 204 29.95 -19.16 15.26
CA ASN A 204 30.83 -20.21 15.75
C ASN A 204 30.37 -20.82 17.10
N ILE A 205 29.06 -21.05 17.25
CA ILE A 205 28.45 -21.70 18.41
C ILE A 205 28.38 -23.20 18.10
N LYS A 206 28.97 -24.02 18.99
CA LYS A 206 28.95 -25.49 18.91
C LYS A 206 27.66 -26.08 19.47
#